data_AF-A0A2X1QLX5-F1
#
_entry.id   AF-A0A2X1QLX5-F1
#
_cell.length_a   1.000
_cell.length_b   1.000
_cell.length_c   1.000
_cell.angle_alpha   90.00
_cell.angle_beta   90.00
_cell.angle_gamma   90.00
#
_symmetry.space_group_name_H-M   'P 1'
#
loop_
_entity.id
_entity.type
_entity.pdbx_description
1 polymer ?
#
loop_
_entity_poly.entity_id
_entity_poly.type
_entity_poly.pdbx_seq_one_letter_code
_entity_poly.pdbx_strand_id
1 'polypeptide(L)'
;MYCIPPFAPPETNRKPSAAWKRGLEDGLAHQTLLGVTGSGKTFTIANVIADLQRPTMVLAPNKTLAAQLYGEMKEFFPENAVEYFVSYYDYYQPEAYVPSSDTFIEKDASVNEHIEQMRLSATKALLERRDVVVVASSLGDLRPRRPGPVSENDVCI
;
A
#
# COMPACT_ATOMS: atom_id res chain seq x y z
N MET A 1 13.20 -2.30 16.78
CA MET A 1 12.42 -1.07 17.04
C MET A 1 10.99 -1.35 16.62
N TYR A 2 10.02 -0.73 17.28
CA TYR A 2 8.58 -0.99 17.17
C TYR A 2 7.90 0.20 16.42
N CYS A 3 6.82 -0.02 15.67
CA CYS A 3 6.01 1.02 15.02
C CYS A 3 5.24 1.81 16.09
N ILE A 4 5.62 3.06 16.37
CA ILE A 4 5.00 3.86 17.43
C ILE A 4 4.42 5.13 16.81
N PRO A 5 3.09 5.32 16.83
CA PRO A 5 2.47 6.54 16.34
C PRO A 5 2.65 7.66 17.38
N PRO A 6 2.78 8.93 16.95
CA PRO A 6 3.03 10.06 17.84
C PRO A 6 1.79 10.49 18.65
N PHE A 7 0.62 9.89 18.43
CA PHE A 7 -0.63 10.22 19.12
C PHE A 7 -1.40 8.94 19.53
N ALA A 8 -2.23 9.06 20.57
CA ALA A 8 -3.17 8.01 20.98
C ALA A 8 -4.46 8.06 20.12
N PRO A 9 -5.06 6.90 19.76
CA PRO A 9 -6.31 6.90 19.01
C PRO A 9 -7.46 7.52 19.82
N PRO A 10 -8.33 8.36 19.21
CA PRO A 10 -9.59 8.74 19.82
C PRO A 10 -10.44 7.50 20.08
N GLU A 11 -11.23 7.53 21.15
CA GLU A 11 -11.92 6.35 21.70
C GLU A 11 -12.81 5.61 20.69
N THR A 12 -13.40 6.34 19.74
CA THR A 12 -14.26 5.81 18.67
C THR A 12 -13.51 4.84 17.74
N ASN A 13 -12.21 5.06 17.53
CA ASN A 13 -11.35 4.27 16.63
C ASN A 13 -10.59 3.16 17.36
N ARG A 14 -10.82 2.98 18.66
CA ARG A 14 -10.18 1.92 19.47
C ARG A 14 -10.85 0.55 19.28
N LYS A 15 -12.12 0.53 18.89
CA LYS A 15 -12.91 -0.70 18.73
C LYS A 15 -12.47 -1.56 17.53
N PRO A 16 -12.18 -1.00 16.33
CA PRO A 16 -11.75 -1.80 15.19
C PRO A 16 -10.40 -2.50 15.43
N SER A 17 -9.43 -1.84 16.07
CA SER A 17 -8.09 -2.44 16.24
C SER A 17 -8.11 -3.66 17.17
N ALA A 18 -8.92 -3.63 18.23
CA ALA A 18 -9.09 -4.77 19.14
C ALA A 18 -9.75 -5.97 18.45
N ALA A 19 -10.76 -5.75 17.60
CA ALA A 19 -11.38 -6.81 16.82
C ALA A 19 -10.41 -7.42 15.80
N TRP A 20 -9.58 -6.57 15.17
CA TRP A 20 -8.58 -7.00 14.19
C TRP A 20 -7.45 -7.82 14.80
N LYS A 21 -6.98 -7.42 15.98
CA LYS A 21 -6.02 -8.23 16.77
C LYS A 21 -6.56 -9.61 17.04
N ARG A 22 -7.77 -9.70 17.60
CA ARG A 22 -8.42 -10.99 17.89
C ARG A 22 -8.56 -11.84 16.65
N GLY A 23 -9.01 -11.25 15.53
CA GLY A 23 -9.10 -11.97 14.27
C GLY A 23 -7.76 -12.57 13.81
N LEU A 24 -6.66 -11.83 13.97
CA LEU A 24 -5.31 -12.34 13.65
C LEU A 24 -4.85 -13.42 14.64
N GLU A 25 -5.12 -13.25 15.94
CA GLU A 25 -4.83 -14.26 16.98
C GLU A 25 -5.62 -15.55 16.78
N ASP A 26 -6.87 -15.44 16.29
CA ASP A 26 -7.76 -16.55 15.92
C ASP A 26 -7.37 -17.19 14.58
N GLY A 27 -6.30 -16.72 13.93
CA GLY A 27 -5.78 -17.27 12.68
C GLY A 27 -6.54 -16.86 11.42
N LEU A 28 -7.35 -15.80 11.46
CA LEU A 28 -8.02 -15.26 10.27
C LEU A 28 -6.98 -14.66 9.31
N ALA A 29 -6.83 -15.28 8.15
CA ALA A 29 -5.95 -14.80 7.09
C ALA A 29 -6.48 -13.54 6.38
N HIS A 30 -7.79 -13.27 6.47
CA HIS A 30 -8.43 -12.16 5.76
C HIS A 30 -9.42 -11.44 6.67
N GLN A 31 -9.29 -10.11 6.74
CA GLN A 31 -10.21 -9.23 7.46
C GLN A 31 -10.54 -8.02 6.59
N THR A 32 -11.74 -7.48 6.72
CA THR A 32 -12.23 -6.37 5.87
C THR A 32 -12.68 -5.21 6.74
N LEU A 33 -12.13 -4.02 6.49
CA LEU A 33 -12.52 -2.81 7.20
C LEU A 33 -13.61 -2.12 6.39
N LEU A 34 -14.87 -2.37 6.75
CA LEU A 34 -16.00 -1.68 6.15
C LEU A 34 -16.09 -0.25 6.70
N GLY A 35 -15.99 0.75 5.82
CA GLY A 35 -16.14 2.15 6.20
C GLY A 35 -16.44 3.05 5.00
N VAL A 36 -17.14 4.14 5.22
CA VAL A 36 -17.44 5.15 4.19
C VAL A 36 -16.24 6.06 3.93
N THR A 37 -16.20 6.77 2.80
CA THR A 37 -15.14 7.76 2.53
C THR A 37 -15.11 8.84 3.61
N GLY A 38 -13.91 9.25 4.05
CA GLY A 38 -13.75 10.24 5.11
C GLY A 38 -13.92 9.70 6.55
N SER A 39 -14.18 8.40 6.74
CA SER A 39 -14.36 7.80 8.08
C SER A 39 -13.06 7.54 8.85
N GLY A 40 -11.91 8.06 8.39
CA GLY A 40 -10.61 7.81 9.04
C GLY A 40 -10.11 6.37 8.92
N LYS A 41 -10.32 5.72 7.76
CA LYS A 41 -9.83 4.35 7.51
C LYS A 41 -8.31 4.24 7.66
N THR A 42 -7.55 5.16 7.06
CA THR A 42 -6.08 5.15 7.15
C THR A 42 -5.60 5.24 8.60
N PHE A 43 -6.22 6.11 9.38
CA PHE A 43 -5.93 6.27 10.80
C PHE A 43 -6.21 4.99 11.59
N THR A 44 -7.34 4.34 11.32
CA THR A 44 -7.70 3.06 11.95
C THR A 44 -6.66 1.99 11.64
N ILE A 45 -6.24 1.93 10.37
CA ILE A 45 -5.17 1.03 9.91
C ILE A 45 -3.83 1.34 10.57
N ALA A 46 -3.44 2.61 10.67
CA ALA A 46 -2.21 2.99 11.37
C ALA A 46 -2.21 2.50 12.82
N ASN A 47 -3.34 2.62 13.52
CA ASN A 47 -3.45 2.06 14.87
C ASN A 47 -3.30 0.55 14.87
N VAL A 48 -3.90 -0.18 13.93
CA VAL A 48 -3.71 -1.64 13.78
C VAL A 48 -2.23 -1.98 13.56
N ILE A 49 -1.51 -1.24 12.71
CA ILE A 49 -0.08 -1.47 12.44
C ILE A 49 0.75 -1.24 13.71
N ALA A 50 0.51 -0.14 14.41
CA ALA A 50 1.12 0.18 15.70
C ALA A 50 0.83 -0.88 16.76
N ASP A 51 -0.35 -1.47 16.69
CA ASP A 51 -0.82 -2.47 17.63
C ASP A 51 -0.19 -3.85 17.38
N LEU A 52 0.02 -4.21 16.11
CA LEU A 52 0.55 -5.51 15.69
C LEU A 52 2.06 -5.58 15.69
N GLN A 53 2.75 -4.44 15.55
CA GLN A 53 4.21 -4.39 15.64
C GLN A 53 4.93 -5.30 14.64
N ARG A 54 4.41 -5.35 13.41
CA ARG A 54 4.91 -6.20 12.32
C ARG A 54 5.18 -5.38 11.05
N PRO A 55 6.19 -5.77 10.25
CA PRO A 55 6.34 -5.22 8.90
C PRO A 55 5.03 -5.35 8.14
N THR A 56 4.57 -4.25 7.56
CA THR A 56 3.25 -4.17 6.93
C THR A 56 3.40 -3.65 5.50
N MET A 57 2.64 -4.23 4.57
CA MET A 57 2.52 -3.74 3.21
C MET A 57 1.11 -3.21 2.97
N VAL A 58 1.00 -1.96 2.56
CA VAL A 58 -0.25 -1.27 2.25
C VAL A 58 -0.40 -1.25 0.73
N LEU A 59 -1.38 -1.98 0.20
CA LEU A 59 -1.64 -2.04 -1.23
C LEU A 59 -2.70 -1.01 -1.63
N ALA A 60 -2.31 -0.11 -2.51
CA ALA A 60 -3.17 0.87 -3.15
C ALA A 60 -3.52 0.43 -4.60
N PRO A 61 -4.72 0.80 -5.08
CA PRO A 61 -5.20 0.44 -6.42
C PRO A 61 -4.53 1.25 -7.53
N ASN A 62 -4.01 2.44 -7.22
CA ASN A 62 -3.37 3.33 -8.18
C ASN A 62 -2.26 4.17 -7.54
N LYS A 63 -1.43 4.80 -8.39
CA LYS A 63 -0.27 5.62 -7.96
C LYS A 63 -0.69 6.85 -7.14
N THR A 64 -1.82 7.47 -7.45
CA THR A 64 -2.30 8.68 -6.76
C THR A 64 -2.67 8.37 -5.31
N LEU A 65 -3.48 7.32 -5.09
CA LEU A 65 -3.84 6.89 -3.75
C LEU A 65 -2.63 6.33 -2.99
N ALA A 66 -1.70 5.66 -3.67
CA ALA A 66 -0.45 5.22 -3.07
C ALA A 66 0.36 6.41 -2.53
N ALA A 67 0.51 7.48 -3.32
CA ALA A 67 1.23 8.67 -2.90
C ALA A 67 0.55 9.36 -1.70
N GLN A 68 -0.78 9.44 -1.70
CA GLN A 68 -1.54 9.97 -0.57
C GLN A 68 -1.31 9.15 0.70
N LEU A 69 -1.48 7.82 0.62
CA LEU A 69 -1.30 6.92 1.76
C LEU A 69 0.14 6.94 2.26
N TYR A 70 1.13 7.07 1.37
CA TYR A 70 2.54 7.23 1.76
C TYR A 70 2.77 8.50 2.60
N GLY A 71 2.19 9.63 2.20
CA GLY A 71 2.24 10.87 2.98
C GLY A 71 1.58 10.72 4.35
N GLU A 72 0.34 10.20 4.39
CA GLU A 72 -0.38 9.95 5.65
C GLU A 72 0.40 9.00 6.58
N MET A 73 0.99 7.93 6.05
CA MET A 73 1.78 6.99 6.84
C MET A 73 3.08 7.61 7.36
N LYS A 74 3.76 8.48 6.59
CA LYS A 74 4.93 9.23 7.06
C LYS A 74 4.58 10.16 8.22
N GLU A 75 3.42 10.81 8.18
CA GLU A 75 2.93 11.64 9.27
C GLU A 75 2.55 10.80 10.51
N PHE A 76 1.95 9.63 10.31
CA PHE A 76 1.60 8.72 11.39
C PHE A 76 2.80 8.00 12.01
N PHE A 77 3.89 7.82 11.27
CA PHE A 77 5.08 7.08 11.72
C PHE A 77 6.39 7.79 11.34
N PRO A 78 6.66 8.97 11.92
CA PRO A 78 7.82 9.79 11.53
C PRO A 78 9.17 9.13 11.81
N GLU A 79 9.24 8.27 12.84
CA GLU A 79 10.47 7.58 13.27
C GLU A 79 10.66 6.20 12.62
N ASN A 80 9.65 5.68 11.92
CA ASN A 80 9.68 4.35 11.32
C ASN A 80 10.05 4.39 9.83
N ALA A 81 10.44 3.24 9.28
CA ALA A 81 10.74 3.10 7.87
C ALA A 81 9.44 3.01 7.06
N VAL A 82 8.85 4.17 6.77
CA VAL A 82 7.77 4.27 5.79
C VAL A 82 8.39 4.40 4.40
N GLU A 83 8.09 3.45 3.52
CA GLU A 83 8.75 3.25 2.24
C GLU A 83 7.72 3.22 1.10
N TYR A 84 8.14 3.59 -0.11
CA TYR A 84 7.28 3.70 -1.28
C TYR A 84 7.72 2.74 -2.38
N PHE A 85 6.82 1.86 -2.82
CA PHE A 85 7.12 0.82 -3.80
C PHE A 85 6.09 0.79 -4.93
N VAL A 86 6.30 1.63 -5.96
CA VAL A 86 5.43 1.67 -7.14
C VAL A 86 6.22 1.39 -8.42
N SER A 87 5.53 1.25 -9.55
CA SER A 87 6.21 1.15 -10.85
C SER A 87 7.06 2.39 -11.09
N TYR A 88 8.35 2.17 -11.39
CA TYR A 88 9.30 3.23 -11.77
C TYR A 88 9.11 3.68 -13.22
N TYR A 89 8.24 3.04 -13.99
CA TYR A 89 7.88 3.50 -15.33
C TYR A 89 6.86 4.64 -15.24
N ASP A 90 7.20 5.79 -15.79
CA ASP A 90 6.26 6.91 -15.96
C ASP A 90 5.36 6.68 -17.18
N TYR A 91 5.94 6.15 -18.25
CA TYR A 91 5.23 5.66 -19.42
C TYR A 91 5.87 4.35 -19.87
N TYR A 92 5.03 3.40 -20.28
CA TYR A 92 5.47 2.11 -20.81
C TYR A 92 4.60 1.72 -22.00
N GLN A 93 5.21 1.68 -23.17
CA GLN A 93 4.65 1.15 -24.39
C GLN A 93 5.30 -0.22 -24.67
N PRO A 94 4.54 -1.32 -24.63
CA PRO A 94 5.05 -2.62 -25.03
C PRO A 94 5.28 -2.64 -26.54
N GLU A 95 6.18 -3.52 -26.97
CA GLU A 95 6.26 -3.89 -28.38
C GLU A 95 4.97 -4.59 -28.82
N ALA A 96 4.46 -4.21 -29.99
CA ALA A 96 3.25 -4.80 -30.54
C ALA A 96 3.30 -4.84 -32.06
N TYR A 97 2.85 -5.95 -32.64
CA TYR A 97 2.61 -6.05 -34.07
C TYR A 97 1.10 -5.98 -34.32
N VAL A 98 0.68 -5.06 -35.20
CA VAL A 98 -0.73 -4.85 -35.58
C VAL A 98 -0.94 -5.42 -36.98
N PRO A 99 -1.54 -6.63 -37.13
CA PRO A 99 -1.65 -7.31 -38.42
C PRO A 99 -2.51 -6.56 -39.44
N SER A 100 -3.55 -5.85 -38.97
CA SER A 100 -4.49 -5.13 -39.84
C SER A 100 -3.86 -3.95 -40.58
N SER A 101 -2.81 -3.35 -40.03
CA SER A 101 -2.10 -2.21 -40.60
C SER A 101 -0.64 -2.53 -40.92
N ASP A 102 -0.24 -3.80 -40.82
CA ASP A 102 1.14 -4.28 -40.95
C ASP A 102 2.16 -3.38 -40.21
N THR A 103 1.76 -2.93 -39.02
CA THR A 103 2.53 -1.92 -38.26
C THR A 103 3.24 -2.60 -37.10
N PHE A 104 4.56 -2.43 -37.05
CA PHE A 104 5.35 -2.77 -35.88
C PHE A 104 5.49 -1.54 -34.98
N ILE A 105 4.98 -1.65 -33.76
CA ILE A 105 5.10 -0.65 -32.71
C ILE A 105 6.30 -1.07 -31.85
N GLU A 106 7.36 -0.26 -31.88
CA GLU A 106 8.53 -0.48 -31.03
C GLU A 106 8.20 -0.22 -29.56
N LYS A 107 8.95 -0.91 -28.70
CA LYS A 107 8.93 -0.64 -27.26
C LYS A 107 9.50 0.74 -26.99
N ASP A 108 8.75 1.53 -26.23
CA ASP A 108 9.21 2.82 -25.70
C ASP A 108 8.88 2.90 -24.21
N ALA A 109 9.79 3.41 -23.39
CA ALA A 109 9.57 3.53 -21.96
C ALA A 109 10.40 4.65 -21.35
N SER A 110 9.79 5.38 -20.43
CA SER A 110 10.46 6.36 -19.58
C SER A 110 10.52 5.86 -18.14
N VAL A 111 11.69 5.95 -17.53
CA VAL A 111 11.95 5.51 -16.15
C VAL A 111 12.21 6.71 -15.24
N ASN A 112 11.70 6.60 -14.02
CA ASN A 112 11.88 7.58 -12.97
C ASN A 112 12.94 7.10 -11.97
N GLU A 113 14.15 7.67 -12.06
CA GLU A 113 15.29 7.28 -11.21
C GLU A 113 14.99 7.47 -9.71
N HIS A 114 14.22 8.50 -9.35
CA HIS A 114 13.85 8.75 -7.97
C HIS A 114 12.96 7.63 -7.41
N ILE A 115 11.98 7.17 -8.19
CA ILE A 115 11.13 6.04 -7.79
C ILE A 115 11.95 4.75 -7.68
N GLU A 116 12.92 4.53 -8.57
CA GLU A 116 13.79 3.36 -8.48
C GLU A 116 14.64 3.38 -7.20
N GLN A 117 15.18 4.54 -6.82
CA GLN A 117 15.88 4.69 -5.54
C GLN A 117 14.96 4.40 -4.34
N MET A 118 13.72 4.87 -4.37
CA MET A 118 12.74 4.57 -3.32
C MET A 118 12.42 3.06 -3.22
N ARG A 119 12.35 2.35 -4.36
CA ARG A 119 12.14 0.89 -4.37
C ARG A 119 13.31 0.12 -3.76
N LEU A 120 14.54 0.56 -4.06
CA LEU A 120 15.74 -0.02 -3.46
C LEU A 120 15.75 0.22 -1.94
N SER A 121 15.39 1.43 -1.50
CA SER A 121 15.22 1.75 -0.08
C SER A 121 14.19 0.84 0.59
N ALA A 122 13.01 0.65 -0.02
CA ALA A 122 11.96 -0.22 0.50
C ALA A 122 12.43 -1.67 0.69
N THR A 123 13.14 -2.21 -0.31
CA THR A 123 13.66 -3.58 -0.27
C THR A 123 14.71 -3.74 0.83
N LYS A 124 15.60 -2.76 0.97
CA LYS A 124 16.61 -2.72 2.03
C LYS A 124 15.97 -2.64 3.42
N ALA A 125 14.99 -1.76 3.60
CA ALA A 125 14.27 -1.60 4.86
C ALA A 125 13.60 -2.91 5.31
N LEU A 126 12.94 -3.63 4.40
CA LEU A 126 12.31 -4.92 4.71
C LEU A 126 13.30 -6.00 5.19
N LEU A 127 14.55 -5.94 4.75
CA LEU A 127 15.60 -6.89 5.15
C LEU A 127 16.28 -6.49 6.47
N GLU A 128 16.43 -5.19 6.71
CA GLU A 128 17.24 -4.66 7.83
C GLU A 128 16.40 -4.27 9.06
N ARG A 129 15.11 -3.98 8.89
CA ARG A 129 14.24 -3.41 9.93
C ARG A 129 12.97 -4.24 10.12
N ARG A 130 12.40 -4.15 11.33
CA ARG A 130 11.08 -4.73 11.65
C ARG A 130 9.97 -3.70 11.69
N ASP A 131 10.32 -2.43 11.80
CA ASP A 131 9.39 -1.30 11.86
C ASP A 131 9.23 -0.65 10.48
N VAL A 132 8.73 -1.45 9.54
CA VAL A 132 8.62 -1.07 8.13
C VAL A 132 7.16 -1.05 7.71
N VAL A 133 6.76 0.04 7.05
CA VAL A 133 5.48 0.15 6.38
C VAL A 133 5.75 0.47 4.91
N VAL A 134 5.48 -0.48 4.02
CA VAL A 134 5.67 -0.30 2.58
C VAL A 134 4.33 0.06 1.95
N VAL A 135 4.22 1.25 1.38
CA VAL A 135 3.07 1.61 0.56
C VAL A 135 3.37 1.27 -0.88
N ALA A 136 2.62 0.33 -1.44
CA ALA A 136 2.82 -0.16 -2.79
C ALA A 136 1.56 0.02 -3.64
N SER A 137 1.75 0.19 -4.94
CA SER A 137 0.66 0.17 -5.91
C SER A 137 0.73 -1.12 -6.71
N SER A 138 -0.40 -1.74 -6.99
CA SER A 138 -0.43 -2.89 -7.90
C SER A 138 0.14 -2.49 -9.26
N LEU A 139 1.07 -3.29 -9.80
CA LEU A 139 1.61 -3.14 -11.15
C LEU A 139 0.57 -3.44 -12.25
N GLY A 140 -0.71 -3.60 -11.91
CA GLY A 140 -1.68 -4.15 -12.84
C GLY A 140 -3.10 -3.73 -12.53
N ASP A 141 -3.57 -2.80 -13.36
CA ASP A 141 -4.87 -2.80 -14.03
C ASP A 141 -5.13 -4.12 -14.83
N LEU A 142 -4.58 -5.26 -14.41
CA LEU A 142 -4.48 -6.50 -15.20
C LEU A 142 -4.79 -7.79 -14.41
N ARG A 143 -5.39 -7.70 -13.22
CA ARG A 143 -6.09 -8.87 -12.64
C ARG A 143 -7.60 -8.70 -12.84
N PRO A 144 -8.33 -9.72 -13.32
CA PRO A 144 -9.78 -9.72 -13.24
C PRO A 144 -10.18 -9.51 -11.77
N ARG A 145 -10.97 -8.45 -11.50
CA ARG A 145 -11.56 -8.21 -10.19
C ARG A 145 -12.26 -9.49 -9.72
N ARG A 146 -11.91 -10.02 -8.54
CA ARG A 146 -12.78 -11.02 -7.90
C ARG A 146 -14.10 -10.33 -7.55
N PRO A 147 -15.27 -10.96 -7.80
CA PRO A 147 -16.53 -10.41 -7.36
C PRO A 147 -16.60 -10.54 -5.83
N GLY A 148 -16.43 -9.42 -5.15
CA GLY A 148 -16.53 -9.28 -3.69
C GLY A 148 -16.83 -7.82 -3.35
N PRO A 149 -17.24 -7.51 -2.11
CA PRO A 149 -17.73 -6.17 -1.72
C PRO A 149 -16.62 -5.13 -1.57
N VAL A 150 -15.51 -5.27 -2.29
CA VAL A 150 -14.31 -4.42 -2.15
C VAL A 150 -14.46 -3.19 -3.05
N SER A 151 -14.54 -2.02 -2.42
CA SER A 151 -14.62 -0.70 -3.04
C SER A 151 -13.29 -0.32 -3.71
N GLU A 152 -13.36 0.58 -4.70
CA GLU A 152 -12.21 1.16 -5.39
C GLU A 152 -11.23 1.90 -4.46
N ASN A 153 -11.67 2.24 -3.24
CA ASN A 153 -10.84 2.90 -2.22
C ASN A 153 -10.40 1.97 -1.09
N ASP A 154 -10.58 0.66 -1.23
CA ASP A 154 -10.23 -0.28 -0.17
C ASP A 154 -8.72 -0.54 -0.15
N VAL A 155 -8.19 -0.52 1.06
CA VAL A 155 -6.78 -0.73 1.36
C VAL A 155 -6.61 -2.17 1.85
N CYS A 156 -5.81 -2.96 1.13
CA CYS A 156 -5.42 -4.29 1.56
C CYS A 156 -4.10 -4.22 2.36
N ILE A 157 -4.06 -4.93 3.48
CA ILE A 157 -2.95 -5.03 4.43
C ILE A 157 -2.60 -6.50 4.60
#